data_AF-S6TRC6-F1
#
_entry.id   AF-S6TRC6-F1
#
_cell.length_a   1.000
_cell.length_b   1.000
_cell.length_c   1.000
_cell.angle_alpha   90.00
_cell.angle_beta   90.00
_cell.angle_gamma   90.00
#
_symmetry.space_group_name_H-M   'P 1'
#
loop_
_entity.id
_entity.type
_entity.pdbx_description
1 polymer ?
#
loop_
_entity_poly.entity_id
_entity_poly.type
_entity_poly.pdbx_seq_one_letter_code
_entity_poly.pdbx_strand_id
1 'polypeptide(L)'
;MKARRGAAQLNATIARINAALEALQESGDPFKNISQLAKEVARICGIDRSLLLKRGKTYRQCLERYPALLGDGSSAPTPYKIDIDPMHPVMIRTAQLEEENAKLRNIVDDLSKRTVRAAQSHGVAANASVPEYQREYEVTCQLVDRILDHKPAIQIVDDTLTDLSDVSGIPKPVADSKLIAPYLKWKNTRA
;
A
#
# COMPACT_ATOMS: atom_id res chain seq x y z
N MET A 1 2.86 20.98 -15.92
CA MET A 1 1.82 21.39 -16.90
C MET A 1 1.54 20.37 -18.02
N LYS A 2 2.54 19.63 -18.56
CA LYS A 2 2.33 18.65 -19.65
C LYS A 2 1.40 17.46 -19.29
N ALA A 3 1.46 16.95 -18.06
CA ALA A 3 0.62 15.83 -17.62
C ALA A 3 -0.89 16.13 -17.63
N ARG A 4 -1.30 17.37 -17.29
CA ARG A 4 -2.72 17.78 -17.30
C ARG A 4 -3.31 17.86 -18.71
N ARG A 5 -2.51 18.21 -19.72
CA ARG A 5 -2.95 18.24 -21.13
C ARG A 5 -3.20 16.83 -21.67
N GLY A 6 -2.36 15.86 -21.31
CA GLY A 6 -2.55 14.46 -21.70
C GLY A 6 -3.83 13.85 -21.13
N ALA A 7 -4.16 14.12 -19.86
CA ALA A 7 -5.38 13.66 -19.24
C ALA A 7 -6.65 14.28 -19.86
N ALA A 8 -6.61 15.58 -20.18
CA ALA A 8 -7.73 16.26 -20.84
C ALA A 8 -7.99 15.71 -22.25
N GLN A 9 -6.93 15.46 -23.02
CA GLN A 9 -7.03 14.91 -24.38
C GLN A 9 -7.52 13.45 -24.37
N LEU A 10 -7.11 12.66 -23.37
CA LEU A 10 -7.63 11.32 -23.12
C LEU A 10 -9.13 11.36 -22.84
N ASN A 11 -9.58 12.21 -21.91
CA ASN A 11 -10.99 12.34 -21.55
C ASN A 11 -11.85 12.82 -22.72
N ALA A 12 -11.38 13.78 -23.51
CA ALA A 12 -12.07 14.23 -24.72
C ALA A 12 -12.20 13.11 -25.77
N THR A 13 -11.21 12.21 -25.85
CA THR A 13 -11.25 11.07 -26.77
C THR A 13 -12.21 9.99 -26.27
N ILE A 14 -12.24 9.72 -24.96
CA ILE A 14 -13.21 8.80 -24.34
C ILE A 14 -14.65 9.32 -24.53
N ALA A 15 -14.88 10.62 -24.32
CA ALA A 15 -16.19 11.23 -24.53
C ALA A 15 -16.67 11.07 -25.98
N ARG A 16 -15.79 11.28 -26.97
CA ARG A 16 -16.11 11.04 -28.38
C ARG A 16 -16.44 9.58 -28.68
N ILE A 17 -15.69 8.64 -28.09
CA ILE A 17 -15.96 7.19 -28.24
C ILE A 17 -17.33 6.84 -27.67
N ASN A 18 -17.69 7.34 -26.49
CA ASN A 18 -18.99 7.07 -25.87
C ASN A 18 -20.14 7.67 -26.68
N ALA A 19 -20.01 8.92 -27.15
CA ALA A 19 -21.02 9.54 -28.00
C ALA A 19 -21.23 8.78 -29.32
N ALA A 20 -20.16 8.25 -29.91
CA ALA A 20 -20.25 7.41 -31.10
C ALA A 20 -20.97 6.08 -30.81
N LEU A 21 -20.71 5.46 -29.64
CA LEU A 21 -21.38 4.23 -29.21
C LEU A 21 -22.87 4.44 -28.93
N GLU A 22 -23.24 5.57 -28.30
CA GLU A 22 -24.64 5.94 -28.07
C GLU A 22 -25.38 6.16 -29.39
N ALA A 23 -24.80 6.89 -30.35
CA ALA A 23 -25.38 7.07 -31.67
C ALA A 23 -25.54 5.75 -32.44
N LEU A 24 -24.57 4.83 -32.31
CA LEU A 24 -24.67 3.48 -32.89
C LEU A 24 -25.76 2.66 -32.20
N GLN A 25 -25.98 2.84 -30.90
CA GLN A 25 -27.04 2.16 -30.15
C GLN A 25 -28.43 2.62 -30.59
N GLU A 26 -28.60 3.91 -30.85
CA GLU A 26 -29.84 4.47 -31.41
C GLU A 26 -30.12 3.98 -32.83
N SER A 27 -29.07 3.70 -33.62
CA SER A 27 -29.23 3.16 -34.98
C SER A 27 -29.75 1.72 -35.03
N GLY A 28 -29.68 0.98 -33.91
CA GLY A 28 -30.34 -0.31 -33.72
C GLY A 28 -29.68 -1.51 -34.41
N ASP A 29 -28.60 -1.32 -35.18
CA ASP A 29 -27.94 -2.41 -35.90
C ASP A 29 -26.85 -3.10 -35.04
N PRO A 30 -27.02 -4.39 -34.71
CA PRO A 30 -26.02 -5.12 -33.95
C PRO A 30 -24.83 -5.55 -34.84
N PHE A 31 -23.62 -5.42 -34.32
CA PHE A 31 -22.38 -5.82 -35.00
C PHE A 31 -22.01 -7.27 -34.69
N LYS A 32 -21.58 -8.05 -35.69
CA LYS A 32 -21.28 -9.49 -35.52
C LYS A 32 -20.15 -9.78 -34.53
N ASN A 33 -19.24 -8.84 -34.33
CA ASN A 33 -18.14 -9.00 -33.38
C ASN A 33 -17.56 -7.65 -32.94
N ILE A 34 -16.82 -7.68 -31.81
CA ILE A 34 -16.18 -6.48 -31.23
C ILE A 34 -15.19 -5.81 -32.19
N SER A 35 -14.66 -6.57 -33.15
CA SER A 35 -13.73 -6.09 -34.16
C SER A 35 -14.41 -5.21 -35.21
N GLN A 36 -15.66 -5.51 -35.57
CA GLN A 36 -16.49 -4.69 -36.46
C GLN A 36 -16.97 -3.43 -35.74
N LEU A 37 -17.43 -3.56 -34.49
CA LEU A 37 -17.77 -2.42 -33.64
C LEU A 37 -16.57 -1.47 -33.47
N ALA A 38 -15.39 -2.01 -33.14
CA ALA A 38 -14.18 -1.21 -33.01
C ALA A 38 -13.77 -0.52 -34.33
N LYS A 39 -14.03 -1.15 -35.49
CA LYS A 39 -13.76 -0.55 -36.80
C LYS A 39 -14.67 0.65 -37.05
N GLU A 40 -15.93 0.53 -36.67
CA GLU A 40 -16.93 1.58 -36.89
C GLU A 40 -16.73 2.77 -35.94
N VAL A 41 -16.49 2.49 -34.66
CA VAL A 41 -16.13 3.51 -33.67
C VAL A 41 -14.82 4.20 -34.03
N ALA A 42 -13.82 3.45 -34.51
CA ALA A 42 -12.57 4.02 -35.02
C ALA A 42 -12.79 4.97 -36.20
N ARG A 43 -13.69 4.61 -37.12
CA ARG A 43 -14.08 5.42 -38.28
C ARG A 43 -14.76 6.73 -37.83
N ILE A 44 -15.71 6.66 -36.90
CA ILE A 44 -16.44 7.83 -36.39
C ILE A 44 -15.52 8.77 -35.59
N CYS A 45 -14.65 8.20 -34.75
CA CYS A 45 -13.80 8.98 -33.84
C CYS A 45 -12.46 9.43 -34.44
N GLY A 46 -12.10 8.91 -35.62
CA GLY A 46 -10.79 9.18 -36.26
C GLY A 46 -9.62 8.62 -35.46
N ILE A 47 -9.77 7.44 -34.86
CA ILE A 47 -8.74 6.80 -34.01
C ILE A 47 -8.31 5.45 -34.58
N ASP A 48 -7.12 5.00 -34.23
CA ASP A 48 -6.63 3.70 -34.67
C ASP A 48 -7.37 2.54 -33.98
N ARG A 49 -7.89 1.59 -34.78
CA ARG A 49 -8.64 0.42 -34.30
C ARG A 49 -7.87 -0.41 -33.27
N SER A 50 -6.54 -0.48 -33.36
CA SER A 50 -5.72 -1.25 -32.41
C SER A 50 -5.80 -0.69 -30.98
N LEU A 51 -6.10 0.61 -30.81
CA LEU A 51 -6.27 1.22 -29.49
C LEU A 51 -7.51 0.71 -28.76
N LEU A 52 -8.54 0.31 -29.52
CA LEU A 52 -9.80 -0.24 -29.01
C LEU A 52 -9.71 -1.76 -28.76
N LEU A 53 -8.80 -2.46 -29.43
CA LEU A 53 -8.66 -3.92 -29.32
C LEU A 53 -7.60 -4.38 -28.31
N LYS A 54 -6.61 -3.54 -27.96
CA LYS A 54 -5.58 -3.88 -26.98
C LYS A 54 -6.18 -4.17 -25.60
N ARG A 55 -5.96 -5.40 -25.10
CA ARG A 55 -6.36 -5.82 -23.74
C ARG A 55 -5.69 -4.92 -22.68
N GLY A 56 -6.45 -4.52 -21.66
CA GLY A 56 -5.96 -3.71 -20.54
C GLY A 56 -5.87 -2.20 -20.78
N LYS A 57 -6.39 -1.68 -21.91
CA LYS A 57 -6.45 -0.22 -22.17
C LYS A 57 -7.85 0.35 -21.95
N THR A 58 -7.91 1.59 -21.46
CA THR A 58 -9.13 2.36 -21.12
C THR A 58 -10.18 2.40 -22.23
N TYR A 59 -9.75 2.37 -23.50
CA TYR A 59 -10.67 2.46 -24.63
C TYR A 59 -11.43 1.15 -24.92
N ARG A 60 -10.86 -0.01 -24.59
CA ARG A 60 -11.55 -1.30 -24.73
C ARG A 60 -12.71 -1.43 -23.74
N GLN A 61 -12.53 -0.89 -22.53
CA GLN A 61 -13.58 -0.82 -21.51
C GLN A 61 -14.79 0.01 -21.97
N CYS A 62 -14.61 0.95 -22.90
CA CYS A 62 -15.72 1.72 -23.45
C CYS A 62 -16.61 0.84 -24.35
N LEU A 63 -16.02 -0.05 -25.17
CA LEU A 63 -16.78 -0.98 -26.01
C LEU A 63 -17.52 -2.04 -25.18
N GLU A 64 -16.90 -2.52 -24.09
CA GLU A 64 -17.48 -3.53 -23.21
C GLU A 64 -18.71 -3.03 -22.43
N ARG A 65 -18.93 -1.71 -22.34
CA ARG A 65 -20.12 -1.10 -21.73
C ARG A 65 -21.39 -1.16 -22.60
N TYR A 66 -21.25 -1.47 -23.89
CA TYR A 66 -22.38 -1.50 -24.83
C TYR A 66 -22.56 -2.91 -25.42
N PRO A 67 -22.90 -3.92 -24.60
CA PRO A 67 -23.06 -5.31 -25.07
C PRO A 67 -24.20 -5.46 -26.07
N ALA A 68 -25.22 -4.59 -26.03
CA ALA A 68 -26.35 -4.59 -26.95
C ALA A 68 -25.94 -4.34 -28.42
N LEU A 69 -24.77 -3.73 -28.66
CA LEU A 69 -24.23 -3.51 -30.00
C LEU A 69 -23.52 -4.74 -30.57
N LEU A 70 -23.42 -5.84 -29.82
CA LEU A 70 -22.79 -7.07 -30.29
C LEU A 70 -23.91 -8.09 -30.60
N GLY A 71 -24.03 -8.46 -31.87
CA GLY A 71 -25.06 -9.35 -32.41
C GLY A 71 -24.87 -10.83 -32.13
N ASP A 72 -23.87 -11.20 -31.34
CA ASP A 72 -23.93 -12.48 -30.65
C ASP A 72 -24.82 -12.27 -29.43
N GLY A 73 -25.92 -13.04 -29.35
CA GLY A 73 -26.83 -13.11 -28.19
C GLY A 73 -26.17 -13.59 -26.89
N SER A 74 -24.93 -13.22 -26.65
CA SER A 74 -24.36 -13.08 -25.32
C SER A 74 -25.24 -12.06 -24.61
N SER A 75 -26.24 -12.60 -23.90
CA SER A 75 -26.82 -12.01 -22.70
C SER A 75 -25.85 -10.98 -22.15
N ALA A 76 -26.32 -9.75 -21.89
CA ALA A 76 -25.62 -8.86 -20.98
C ALA A 76 -24.99 -9.74 -19.90
N PRO A 77 -23.67 -9.66 -19.65
CA PRO A 77 -23.08 -10.45 -18.58
C PRO A 77 -23.92 -10.07 -17.38
N THR A 78 -24.73 -11.03 -16.91
CA THR A 78 -25.57 -10.85 -15.74
C THR A 78 -24.66 -10.22 -14.71
N PRO A 79 -25.04 -9.07 -14.12
CA PRO A 79 -24.14 -8.27 -13.30
C PRO A 79 -23.60 -9.20 -12.23
N TYR A 80 -22.38 -9.64 -12.48
CA TYR A 80 -21.56 -10.54 -11.70
C TYR A 80 -22.29 -11.28 -10.56
N LYS A 81 -22.75 -12.52 -10.79
CA LYS A 81 -22.45 -13.56 -9.80
C LYS A 81 -20.96 -13.92 -9.99
N ILE A 82 -20.09 -12.97 -9.64
CA ILE A 82 -18.81 -13.40 -9.07
C ILE A 82 -19.30 -13.94 -7.75
N ASP A 83 -19.32 -15.26 -7.58
CA ASP A 83 -19.12 -15.80 -6.25
C ASP A 83 -17.76 -15.23 -5.85
N ILE A 84 -17.81 -14.04 -5.22
CA ILE A 84 -16.65 -13.39 -4.64
C ILE A 84 -16.21 -14.43 -3.64
N ASP A 85 -15.10 -15.10 -3.96
CA ASP A 85 -14.46 -16.00 -3.04
C ASP A 85 -14.51 -15.30 -1.68
N PRO A 86 -15.10 -15.91 -0.63
CA PRO A 86 -15.16 -15.31 0.69
C PRO A 86 -13.79 -14.83 1.17
N MET A 87 -12.70 -15.38 0.61
CA MET A 87 -11.33 -14.97 0.84
C MET A 87 -10.85 -13.77 0.01
N HIS A 88 -11.55 -13.31 -1.03
CA HIS A 88 -11.13 -12.18 -1.87
C HIS A 88 -10.93 -10.86 -1.08
N PRO A 89 -11.80 -10.48 -0.11
CA PRO A 89 -11.52 -9.35 0.77
C PRO A 89 -10.26 -9.57 1.64
N VAL A 90 -10.04 -10.81 2.07
CA VAL A 90 -8.84 -11.20 2.84
C VAL A 90 -7.60 -11.07 1.95
N MET A 91 -7.64 -11.54 0.71
CA MET A 91 -6.52 -11.42 -0.24
C MET A 91 -6.16 -9.98 -0.57
N ILE A 92 -7.16 -9.10 -0.77
CA ILE A 92 -6.91 -7.65 -0.97
C ILE A 92 -6.23 -7.07 0.27
N ARG A 93 -6.74 -7.40 1.46
CA ARG A 93 -6.17 -6.92 2.72
C ARG A 93 -4.75 -7.47 2.95
N THR A 94 -4.51 -8.73 2.60
CA THR A 94 -3.19 -9.36 2.68
C THR A 94 -2.22 -8.70 1.71
N ALA A 95 -2.62 -8.43 0.47
CA ALA A 95 -1.78 -7.71 -0.49
C ALA A 95 -1.43 -6.29 -0.03
N GLN A 96 -2.40 -5.57 0.56
CA GLN A 96 -2.14 -4.26 1.17
C GLN A 96 -1.19 -4.37 2.38
N LEU A 97 -1.39 -5.38 3.24
CA LEU A 97 -0.51 -5.64 4.40
C LEU A 97 0.89 -6.09 3.98
N GLU A 98 1.04 -6.79 2.86
CA GLU A 98 2.33 -7.16 2.27
C GLU A 98 3.04 -5.93 1.70
N GLU A 99 2.33 -5.03 1.05
CA GLU A 99 2.88 -3.75 0.58
C GLU A 99 3.35 -2.88 1.76
N GLU A 100 2.53 -2.76 2.80
CA GLU A 100 2.90 -2.04 4.02
C GLU A 100 4.05 -2.73 4.78
N ASN A 101 4.08 -4.07 4.82
CA ASN A 101 5.24 -4.80 5.35
C ASN A 101 6.51 -4.57 4.53
N ALA A 102 6.41 -4.48 3.21
CA ALA A 102 7.56 -4.17 2.36
C ALA A 102 8.08 -2.74 2.63
N LYS A 103 7.17 -1.77 2.82
CA LYS A 103 7.53 -0.41 3.24
C LYS A 103 8.20 -0.40 4.62
N LEU A 104 7.63 -1.09 5.60
CA LEU A 104 8.20 -1.20 6.95
C LEU A 104 9.56 -1.89 6.93
N ARG A 105 9.72 -2.98 6.17
CA ARG A 105 11.02 -3.63 5.99
C ARG A 105 12.03 -2.68 5.38
N ASN A 106 11.68 -1.92 4.34
CA ASN A 106 12.57 -0.93 3.75
C ASN A 106 12.94 0.19 4.73
N ILE A 107 12.00 0.65 5.56
CA ILE A 107 12.26 1.65 6.60
C ILE A 107 13.20 1.08 7.66
N VAL A 108 12.96 -0.14 8.12
CA VAL A 108 13.83 -0.83 9.09
C VAL A 108 15.22 -1.08 8.51
N ASP A 109 15.31 -1.47 7.24
CA ASP A 109 16.57 -1.63 6.53
C ASP A 109 17.33 -0.30 6.38
N ASP A 110 16.62 0.78 6.06
CA ASP A 110 17.20 2.14 5.96
C ASP A 110 17.67 2.64 7.33
N LEU A 111 16.86 2.45 8.37
CA LEU A 111 17.23 2.77 9.74
C LEU A 111 18.44 1.96 10.19
N SER A 112 18.46 0.64 9.97
CA SER A 112 19.59 -0.23 10.29
C SER A 112 20.86 0.20 9.55
N LYS A 113 20.77 0.52 8.25
CA LYS A 113 21.90 1.04 7.46
C LYS A 113 22.35 2.43 7.92
N ARG A 114 21.45 3.30 8.39
CA ARG A 114 21.80 4.59 9.00
C ARG A 114 22.50 4.42 10.34
N THR A 115 22.09 3.48 11.17
CA THR A 115 22.78 3.14 12.43
C THR A 115 24.16 2.56 12.14
N VAL A 116 24.30 1.70 11.12
CA VAL A 116 25.60 1.15 10.69
C VAL A 116 26.49 2.21 10.04
N ARG A 117 25.94 3.17 9.27
CA ARG A 117 26.71 4.32 8.76
C ARG A 117 27.12 5.29 9.86
N ALA A 118 26.28 5.51 10.86
CA ALA A 118 26.66 6.27 12.07
C ALA A 118 27.79 5.55 12.81
N ALA A 119 27.71 4.23 12.98
CA ALA A 119 28.75 3.40 13.59
C ALA A 119 30.06 3.37 12.78
N GLN A 120 30.01 3.38 11.45
CA GLN A 120 31.21 3.45 10.59
C GLN A 120 31.80 4.87 10.46
N SER A 121 31.03 5.93 10.76
CA SER A 121 31.53 7.30 10.85
C SER A 121 32.15 7.65 12.21
N HIS A 122 32.01 6.79 13.22
CA HIS A 122 32.69 6.92 14.51
C HIS A 122 34.12 6.38 14.50
N GLY A 123 34.85 6.71 13.43
CA GLY A 123 36.32 6.75 13.43
C GLY A 123 36.88 8.06 14.02
N VAL A 124 36.05 8.90 14.64
CA VAL A 124 36.49 10.08 15.38
C VAL A 124 35.77 10.08 16.72
N ALA A 125 36.53 9.82 17.77
CA ALA A 125 36.19 10.17 19.14
C ALA A 125 35.99 11.70 19.20
N ALA A 126 34.78 12.16 18.91
CA ALA A 126 34.36 13.50 19.25
C ALA A 126 33.74 13.39 20.64
N ASN A 127 34.35 14.09 21.60
CA ASN A 127 33.80 14.30 22.92
C ASN A 127 32.36 14.82 22.79
N ALA A 128 31.38 13.92 22.91
CA ALA A 128 29.98 14.31 22.97
C ALA A 128 29.85 15.28 24.14
N SER A 129 29.29 16.46 23.89
CA SER A 129 29.07 17.42 24.94
C SER A 129 28.14 16.79 25.98
N VAL A 130 28.45 16.94 27.27
CA VAL A 130 27.64 16.41 28.40
C VAL A 130 26.11 16.60 28.21
N PRO A 131 25.61 17.72 27.62
CA PRO A 131 24.19 17.91 27.35
C PRO A 131 23.58 16.96 26.31
N GLU A 132 24.32 16.56 25.27
CA GLU A 132 23.81 15.68 24.22
C GLU A 132 23.63 14.25 24.72
N TYR A 133 24.61 13.73 25.46
CA TYR A 133 24.51 12.42 26.10
C TYR A 133 23.33 12.37 27.08
N GLN A 134 23.13 13.43 27.87
CA GLN A 134 22.04 13.47 28.84
C GLN A 134 20.67 13.52 28.15
N ARG A 135 20.55 14.25 27.03
CA ARG A 135 19.32 14.28 26.23
C ARG A 135 19.01 12.92 25.59
N GLU A 136 20.01 12.26 25.02
CA GLU A 136 19.84 10.92 24.42
C GLU A 136 19.47 9.87 25.47
N TYR A 137 20.08 9.97 26.66
CA TYR A 137 19.73 9.14 27.81
C TYR A 137 18.27 9.34 28.25
N GLU A 138 17.81 10.59 28.35
CA GLU A 138 16.41 10.89 28.71
C GLU A 138 15.42 10.41 27.65
N VAL A 139 15.71 10.60 26.36
CA VAL A 139 14.85 10.14 25.26
C VAL A 139 14.72 8.62 25.28
N THR A 140 15.84 7.92 25.51
CA THR A 140 15.86 6.47 25.64
C THR A 140 14.99 6.00 26.81
N CYS A 141 15.11 6.64 27.99
CA CYS A 141 14.31 6.29 29.15
C CYS A 141 12.81 6.55 28.93
N GLN A 142 12.43 7.64 28.28
CA GLN A 142 11.03 7.92 27.91
C GLN A 142 10.47 6.91 26.90
N LEU A 143 11.30 6.40 26.00
CA LEU A 143 10.89 5.36 25.05
C LEU A 143 10.59 4.05 25.78
N VAL A 144 11.42 3.66 26.75
CA VAL A 144 11.19 2.47 27.58
C VAL A 144 9.87 2.59 28.34
N ASP A 145 9.58 3.76 28.92
CA ASP A 145 8.33 4.01 29.66
C ASP A 145 7.10 3.87 28.74
N ARG A 146 7.14 4.44 27.53
CA ARG A 146 6.06 4.28 26.54
C ARG A 146 5.86 2.84 26.10
N ILE A 147 6.93 2.05 26.00
CA ILE A 147 6.83 0.63 25.62
C ILE A 147 6.13 -0.15 26.73
N LEU A 148 6.47 0.11 28.00
CA LEU A 148 5.83 -0.50 29.16
C LEU A 148 4.35 -0.12 29.27
N ASP A 149 3.99 1.13 28.98
CA ASP A 149 2.59 1.58 28.95
C ASP A 149 1.79 0.94 27.81
N HIS A 150 2.39 0.80 26.62
CA HIS A 150 1.70 0.32 25.44
C HIS A 150 1.59 -1.22 25.37
N LYS A 151 2.51 -1.94 26.01
CA LYS A 151 2.52 -3.41 26.03
C LYS A 151 2.55 -3.93 27.48
N PRO A 152 1.38 -4.11 28.12
CA PRO A 152 1.28 -4.50 29.54
C PRO A 152 1.82 -5.91 29.86
N ALA A 153 2.07 -6.71 28.82
CA ALA A 153 2.72 -8.00 28.94
C ALA A 153 4.25 -7.89 29.12
N ILE A 154 4.86 -6.75 28.78
CA ILE A 154 6.26 -6.50 29.10
C ILE A 154 6.31 -5.84 30.46
N GLN A 155 6.96 -6.49 31.42
CA GLN A 155 7.07 -6.02 32.79
C GLN A 155 8.50 -6.12 33.28
N ILE A 156 8.82 -5.34 34.31
CA ILE A 156 10.10 -5.48 35.01
C ILE A 156 9.87 -6.46 36.16
N VAL A 157 10.52 -7.61 36.08
CA VAL A 157 10.47 -8.69 37.07
C VAL A 157 11.92 -9.03 37.42
N ASP A 158 12.26 -9.04 38.71
CA ASP A 158 13.62 -9.31 39.20
C ASP A 158 14.71 -8.46 38.52
N ASP A 159 14.48 -7.14 38.48
CA ASP A 159 15.33 -6.14 37.81
C ASP A 159 15.57 -6.39 36.31
N THR A 160 14.82 -7.28 35.68
CA THR A 160 14.97 -7.71 34.29
C THR A 160 13.70 -7.37 33.51
N LEU A 161 13.86 -6.85 32.29
CA LEU A 161 12.72 -6.58 31.42
C LEU A 161 12.27 -7.90 30.79
N THR A 162 11.05 -8.32 31.11
CA THR A 162 10.56 -9.65 30.76
C THR A 162 9.24 -9.54 30.00
N ASP A 163 9.14 -10.25 28.87
CA ASP A 163 7.90 -10.37 28.11
C ASP A 163 7.14 -11.62 28.56
N LEU A 164 5.92 -11.41 29.05
CA LEU A 164 4.98 -12.42 29.53
C LEU A 164 3.95 -12.82 28.46
N SER A 165 3.99 -12.23 27.26
CA SER A 165 3.04 -12.51 26.18
C SER A 165 3.39 -13.71 25.29
N ASP A 166 4.40 -14.51 25.66
CA ASP A 166 4.79 -15.66 24.84
C ASP A 166 3.73 -16.78 24.88
N VAL A 167 3.48 -17.37 23.71
CA VAL A 167 2.49 -18.45 23.49
C VAL A 167 2.87 -19.71 24.29
N SER A 168 4.14 -19.84 24.66
CA SER A 168 4.67 -20.94 25.48
C SER A 168 4.35 -20.82 26.97
N GLY A 169 3.92 -19.64 27.44
CA GLY A 169 3.76 -19.34 28.88
C GLY A 169 5.07 -19.19 29.65
N ILE A 170 6.23 -19.23 28.97
CA ILE A 170 7.54 -19.06 29.59
C ILE A 170 7.93 -17.58 29.49
N PRO A 171 8.20 -16.90 30.62
CA PRO A 171 8.67 -15.52 30.62
C PRO A 171 9.97 -15.39 29.81
N LYS A 172 9.98 -14.50 28.81
CA LYS A 172 11.16 -14.29 27.96
C LYS A 172 11.92 -13.04 28.40
N PRO A 173 13.18 -13.13 28.83
CA PRO A 173 13.98 -11.96 29.15
C PRO A 173 14.29 -11.18 27.86
N VAL A 174 13.89 -9.90 27.85
CA VAL A 174 14.09 -8.95 26.75
C VAL A 174 15.36 -8.12 26.98
N ALA A 175 15.62 -7.72 28.23
CA ALA A 175 16.83 -7.01 28.61
C ALA A 175 17.25 -7.37 30.05
N ASP A 176 18.56 -7.50 30.26
CA ASP A 176 19.15 -7.87 31.54
C ASP A 176 19.14 -6.71 32.57
N SER A 177 19.48 -7.03 33.81
CA SER A 177 19.52 -6.06 34.90
C SER A 177 20.54 -4.94 34.70
N LYS A 178 21.61 -5.19 33.95
CA LYS A 178 22.62 -4.16 33.63
C LYS A 178 22.06 -3.11 32.67
N LEU A 179 21.24 -3.52 31.71
CA LEU A 179 20.61 -2.62 30.76
C LEU A 179 19.40 -1.88 31.36
N ILE A 180 18.74 -2.47 32.36
CA ILE A 180 17.56 -1.89 33.01
C ILE A 180 17.90 -1.00 34.22
N ALA A 181 19.01 -1.22 34.91
CA ALA A 181 19.43 -0.42 36.05
C ALA A 181 19.49 1.11 35.78
N PRO A 182 20.00 1.59 34.62
CA PRO A 182 19.98 3.02 34.32
C PRO A 182 18.56 3.59 34.18
N TYR A 183 17.62 2.82 33.62
CA TYR A 183 16.22 3.22 33.49
C TYR A 183 15.51 3.27 34.85
N LEU A 184 15.72 2.25 35.70
CA LEU A 184 15.16 2.22 37.05
C LEU A 184 15.65 3.41 37.89
N LYS A 185 16.93 3.74 37.80
CA LYS A 185 17.50 4.92 38.46
C LYS A 185 16.82 6.21 37.97
N TRP A 186 16.65 6.37 36.66
CA TRP A 186 15.96 7.54 36.09
C TRP A 186 14.50 7.63 36.54
N LYS A 187 13.75 6.51 36.52
CA LYS A 187 12.35 6.45 36.93
C LYS A 187 12.18 6.82 38.41
N ASN A 188 13.02 6.28 39.28
CA ASN A 188 13.00 6.56 40.71
C ASN A 188 13.43 7.99 41.07
N THR A 189 14.15 8.68 40.18
CA THR A 189 14.53 10.09 40.39
C THR A 189 13.39 11.05 39.99
N ARG A 190 12.38 10.56 39.26
CA ARG A 190 11.23 11.34 38.75
C ARG A 190 9.89 11.00 39.43
N ALA A 191 9.82 9.88 40.15
CA ALA A 191 8.68 9.45 40.96
C ALA A 191 8.66 10.17 42.32
#